data_AF-A0A957ICZ9-F1
#
_entry.id   AF-A0A957ICZ9-F1
#
_cell.length_a   1.000
_cell.length_b   1.000
_cell.length_c   1.000
_cell.angle_alpha   90.00
_cell.angle_beta   90.00
_cell.angle_gamma   90.00
#
_symmetry.space_group_name_H-M   'P 1'
#
loop_
_entity.id
_entity.type
_entity.pdbx_description
1 polymer ?
#
loop_
_entity_poly.entity_id
_entity_poly.type
_entity_poly.pdbx_seq_one_letter_code
_entity_poly.pdbx_strand_id
1 'polypeptide(L)'
;MISEETIWEVIWPVVAQAIEATLAEDEAELASLVVEGEQAADALDLYGFLSFDILLKTVLGRSSLGLTKAVEMENGRFIYIEFAWPDADNAVTAVDLVTVCLTQQNSSWHIVEINPAAVDAPLNSQRAQVVLTNDRLLKDADQFASEPWILPFVLYAGLLQLPLQNVSQLDAVEKLLLPGLQKRGFGLMAQIYGRRLWRDFLPLKQPNLTNPAAWAAALEYLIAEQHKREVTQAAVSKQYHTNLAAMVPHIRKITKTVDLQKEDARYSDLHTLQIEYAE
;
A
#
# COMPACT_ATOMS: atom_id res chain seq x y z
N MET A 1 -26.08 6.46 6.90
CA MET A 1 -26.52 5.44 5.93
C MET A 1 -26.65 6.11 4.58
N ILE A 2 -25.64 5.90 3.75
CA ILE A 2 -25.54 6.40 2.39
C ILE A 2 -26.61 5.76 1.49
N SER A 3 -27.21 6.55 0.60
CA SER A 3 -28.20 6.04 -0.34
C SER A 3 -27.54 5.36 -1.55
N GLU A 4 -28.23 4.40 -2.14
CA GLU A 4 -27.83 3.76 -3.40
C GLU A 4 -27.63 4.77 -4.53
N GLU A 5 -28.52 5.77 -4.63
CA GLU A 5 -28.39 6.88 -5.58
C GLU A 5 -27.07 7.66 -5.37
N THR A 6 -26.69 7.93 -4.11
CA THR A 6 -25.42 8.61 -3.82
C THR A 6 -24.22 7.75 -4.21
N ILE A 7 -24.30 6.44 -3.99
CA ILE A 7 -23.24 5.50 -4.38
C ILE A 7 -23.04 5.56 -5.90
N TRP A 8 -24.11 5.41 -6.69
CA TRP A 8 -24.00 5.33 -8.15
C TRP A 8 -23.73 6.66 -8.85
N GLU A 9 -24.35 7.76 -8.40
CA GLU A 9 -24.30 9.05 -9.10
C GLU A 9 -23.15 9.94 -8.63
N VAL A 10 -22.58 9.69 -7.45
CA VAL A 10 -21.58 10.59 -6.84
C VAL A 10 -20.26 9.91 -6.51
N ILE A 11 -20.29 8.71 -5.91
CA ILE A 11 -19.07 8.05 -5.43
C ILE A 11 -18.46 7.11 -6.46
N TRP A 12 -19.28 6.23 -7.05
CA TRP A 12 -18.86 5.30 -8.09
C TRP A 12 -18.15 5.99 -9.27
N PRO A 13 -18.56 7.17 -9.76
CA PRO A 13 -17.86 7.87 -10.83
C PRO A 13 -16.38 8.15 -10.51
N VAL A 14 -16.02 8.39 -9.25
CA VAL A 14 -14.61 8.59 -8.85
C VAL A 14 -13.80 7.30 -9.00
N VAL A 15 -14.38 6.17 -8.61
CA VAL A 15 -13.75 4.84 -8.78
C VAL A 15 -13.63 4.50 -10.26
N ALA A 16 -14.69 4.72 -11.05
CA ALA A 16 -14.69 4.50 -12.49
C ALA A 16 -13.64 5.36 -13.20
N GLN A 17 -13.53 6.64 -12.85
CA GLN A 17 -12.54 7.56 -13.39
C GLN A 17 -11.11 7.12 -13.06
N ALA A 18 -10.86 6.59 -11.86
CA ALA A 18 -9.56 6.04 -11.51
C ALA A 18 -9.21 4.79 -12.36
N ILE A 19 -10.20 3.93 -12.63
CA ILE A 19 -10.02 2.76 -13.51
C ILE A 19 -9.71 3.22 -14.95
N GLU A 20 -10.48 4.17 -15.48
CA GLU A 20 -10.27 4.72 -16.82
C GLU A 20 -8.90 5.41 -16.95
N ALA A 21 -8.51 6.23 -15.98
CA ALA A 21 -7.21 6.87 -15.95
C ALA A 21 -6.06 5.86 -15.86
N THR A 22 -6.25 4.76 -15.11
CA THR A 22 -5.27 3.65 -15.05
C THR A 22 -5.11 2.98 -16.40
N LEU A 23 -6.22 2.67 -17.08
CA LEU A 23 -6.22 2.06 -18.42
C LEU A 23 -5.62 3.00 -19.50
N ALA A 24 -5.75 4.31 -19.30
CA ALA A 24 -5.19 5.34 -20.18
C ALA A 24 -3.74 5.71 -19.83
N GLU A 25 -3.17 5.15 -18.75
CA GLU A 25 -1.88 5.53 -18.19
C GLU A 25 -1.78 7.04 -17.84
N ASP A 26 -2.91 7.66 -17.46
CA ASP A 26 -3.02 9.08 -17.14
C ASP A 26 -2.71 9.34 -15.65
N GLU A 27 -1.42 9.47 -15.33
CA GLU A 27 -0.97 9.74 -13.97
C GLU A 27 -1.42 11.10 -13.42
N ALA A 28 -1.67 12.09 -14.28
CA ALA A 28 -2.12 13.42 -13.85
C ALA A 28 -3.56 13.37 -13.36
N GLU A 29 -4.41 12.63 -14.08
CA GLU A 29 -5.78 12.36 -13.68
C GLU A 29 -5.81 11.54 -12.38
N LEU A 30 -5.03 10.46 -12.28
CA LEU A 30 -4.90 9.67 -11.05
C LEU A 30 -4.48 10.52 -9.84
N ALA A 31 -3.51 11.42 -10.03
CA ALA A 31 -3.04 12.32 -8.97
C ALA A 31 -4.13 13.29 -8.48
N SER A 32 -5.12 13.63 -9.32
CA SER A 32 -6.24 14.49 -8.93
C SER A 32 -7.32 13.75 -8.11
N LEU A 33 -7.36 12.42 -8.22
CA LEU A 33 -8.37 11.58 -7.57
C LEU A 33 -7.96 11.09 -6.19
N VAL A 34 -6.69 11.20 -5.81
CA VAL A 34 -6.15 10.67 -4.55
C VAL A 34 -5.97 11.75 -3.48
N VAL A 35 -6.01 11.33 -2.22
CA VAL A 35 -5.69 12.20 -1.08
C VAL A 35 -4.18 12.21 -0.82
N GLU A 36 -3.57 13.40 -0.84
CA GLU A 36 -2.15 13.56 -0.52
C GLU A 36 -1.82 13.02 0.89
N GLY A 37 -0.73 12.26 0.99
CA GLY A 37 -0.29 11.64 2.25
C GLY A 37 -1.05 10.37 2.63
N GLU A 38 -2.03 9.94 1.84
CA GLU A 38 -2.72 8.66 2.00
C GLU A 38 -2.13 7.56 1.10
N GLN A 39 -2.52 6.31 1.36
CA GLN A 39 -1.89 5.12 0.76
C GLN A 39 -1.90 5.15 -0.77
N ALA A 40 -3.02 5.53 -1.39
CA ALA A 40 -3.15 5.57 -2.84
C ALA A 40 -2.22 6.62 -3.47
N ALA A 41 -2.12 7.81 -2.87
CA ALA A 41 -1.19 8.84 -3.34
C ALA A 41 0.27 8.42 -3.16
N ASP A 42 0.62 7.81 -2.03
CA ASP A 42 1.98 7.32 -1.79
C ASP A 42 2.38 6.20 -2.77
N ALA A 43 1.45 5.31 -3.13
CA ALA A 43 1.66 4.27 -4.13
C ALA A 43 1.91 4.87 -5.53
N LEU A 44 1.06 5.83 -5.93
CA LEU A 44 1.19 6.55 -7.19
C LEU A 44 2.52 7.31 -7.27
N ASP A 45 2.88 8.06 -6.24
CA ASP A 45 4.13 8.85 -6.23
C ASP A 45 5.38 7.95 -6.29
N LEU A 46 5.33 6.76 -5.69
CA LEU A 46 6.44 5.82 -5.70
C LEU A 46 6.59 5.03 -7.00
N TYR A 47 5.49 4.59 -7.60
CA TYR A 47 5.52 3.58 -8.68
C TYR A 47 4.71 3.96 -9.92
N GLY A 48 4.05 5.11 -9.90
CA GLY A 48 3.17 5.59 -10.96
C GLY A 48 1.97 4.69 -11.18
N PHE A 49 1.42 4.75 -12.39
CA PHE A 49 0.18 4.05 -12.75
C PHE A 49 0.29 2.52 -12.58
N LEU A 50 1.48 1.92 -12.67
CA LEU A 50 1.68 0.47 -12.49
C LEU A 50 1.19 -0.04 -11.13
N SER A 51 1.31 0.79 -10.09
CA SER A 51 0.74 0.43 -8.78
C SER A 51 -0.78 0.32 -8.85
N PHE A 52 -1.43 1.28 -9.51
CA PHE A 52 -2.87 1.27 -9.72
C PHE A 52 -3.31 0.11 -10.61
N ASP A 53 -2.56 -0.19 -11.67
CA ASP A 53 -2.87 -1.28 -12.59
C ASP A 53 -2.95 -2.63 -11.87
N ILE A 54 -2.02 -2.87 -10.94
CA ILE A 54 -2.02 -4.05 -10.09
C ILE A 54 -3.10 -3.96 -9.01
N LEU A 55 -3.22 -2.85 -8.28
CA LEU A 55 -4.12 -2.72 -7.13
C LEU A 55 -5.61 -2.73 -7.53
N LEU A 56 -5.96 -2.07 -8.63
CA LEU A 56 -7.30 -2.10 -9.24
C LEU A 56 -7.54 -3.36 -10.07
N LYS A 57 -6.50 -4.19 -10.27
CA LYS A 57 -6.53 -5.41 -11.08
C LYS A 57 -6.94 -5.19 -12.54
N THR A 58 -6.68 -4.01 -13.11
CA THR A 58 -6.90 -3.77 -14.55
C THR A 58 -6.00 -4.64 -15.42
N VAL A 59 -4.87 -5.12 -14.88
CA VAL A 59 -4.02 -6.19 -15.45
C VAL A 59 -4.76 -7.46 -15.85
N LEU A 60 -5.96 -7.72 -15.32
CA LEU A 60 -6.78 -8.87 -15.71
C LEU A 60 -7.31 -8.76 -17.14
N GLY A 61 -7.35 -7.55 -17.72
CA GLY A 61 -7.81 -7.32 -19.11
C GLY A 61 -9.30 -7.64 -19.33
N ARG A 62 -10.09 -7.67 -18.26
CA ARG A 62 -11.54 -7.94 -18.31
C ARG A 62 -12.29 -6.65 -18.66
N SER A 63 -13.34 -6.76 -19.49
CA SER A 63 -14.09 -5.61 -20.00
C SER A 63 -15.35 -5.28 -19.19
N SER A 64 -15.67 -6.08 -18.19
CA SER A 64 -16.83 -5.91 -17.33
C SER A 64 -16.43 -6.02 -15.87
N LEU A 65 -17.02 -5.16 -15.05
CA LEU A 65 -16.95 -5.22 -13.60
C LEU A 65 -18.36 -5.14 -13.03
N GLY A 66 -18.51 -5.47 -11.75
CA GLY A 66 -19.76 -5.27 -11.01
C GLY A 66 -19.49 -4.78 -9.60
N LEU A 67 -20.27 -3.79 -9.15
CA LEU A 67 -20.27 -3.35 -7.76
C LEU A 67 -20.91 -4.44 -6.90
N THR A 68 -20.21 -4.89 -5.86
CA THR A 68 -20.63 -6.00 -4.99
C THR A 68 -21.09 -5.53 -3.62
N LYS A 69 -20.48 -4.46 -3.10
CA LYS A 69 -20.77 -3.97 -1.75
C LYS A 69 -20.38 -2.49 -1.62
N ALA A 70 -21.11 -1.76 -0.80
CA ALA A 70 -20.72 -0.43 -0.32
C ALA A 70 -20.89 -0.36 1.20
N VAL A 71 -19.88 0.14 1.92
CA VAL A 71 -19.86 0.19 3.39
C VAL A 71 -19.52 1.61 3.85
N GLU A 72 -20.31 2.13 4.78
CA GLU A 72 -20.07 3.40 5.45
C GLU A 72 -19.35 3.17 6.79
N MET A 73 -18.25 3.89 7.04
CA MET A 73 -17.49 3.81 8.29
C MET A 73 -17.23 5.20 8.88
N GLU A 74 -16.94 5.25 10.18
CA GLU A 74 -16.67 6.49 10.94
C GLU A 74 -17.72 7.58 10.72
N ASN A 75 -19.01 7.23 10.86
CA ASN A 75 -20.14 8.15 10.66
C ASN A 75 -20.15 8.83 9.27
N GLY A 76 -19.78 8.10 8.23
CA GLY A 76 -19.79 8.59 6.85
C GLY A 76 -18.53 9.34 6.42
N ARG A 77 -17.51 9.40 7.28
CA ARG A 77 -16.21 9.95 6.91
C ARG A 77 -15.50 9.12 5.83
N PHE A 78 -15.66 7.80 5.90
CA PHE A 78 -15.08 6.87 4.93
C PHE A 78 -16.16 6.02 4.29
N ILE A 79 -16.09 5.87 2.97
CA ILE A 79 -16.94 4.98 2.18
C ILE A 79 -16.05 3.97 1.48
N TYR A 80 -16.35 2.69 1.66
CA TYR A 80 -15.67 1.60 0.99
C TYR A 80 -16.56 1.10 -0.14
N ILE A 81 -16.04 1.12 -1.36
CA ILE A 81 -16.68 0.57 -2.55
C ILE A 81 -15.95 -0.72 -2.92
N GLU A 82 -16.66 -1.84 -2.84
CA GLU A 82 -16.18 -3.14 -3.30
C GLU A 82 -16.77 -3.44 -4.67
N PHE A 83 -15.91 -3.85 -5.59
CA PHE A 83 -16.30 -4.32 -6.91
C PHE A 83 -15.50 -5.57 -7.29
N ALA A 84 -16.01 -6.31 -8.26
CA ALA A 84 -15.36 -7.48 -8.81
C ALA A 84 -15.15 -7.34 -10.31
N TRP A 85 -14.08 -7.95 -10.81
CA TRP A 85 -13.93 -8.27 -12.22
C TRP A 85 -14.41 -9.70 -12.45
N PRO A 86 -15.68 -9.98 -12.79
CA PRO A 86 -16.15 -11.34 -12.98
C PRO A 86 -15.44 -12.07 -14.13
N ASP A 87 -15.38 -13.40 -14.05
CA ASP A 87 -15.01 -14.26 -15.18
C ASP A 87 -16.07 -14.23 -16.30
N ALA A 88 -15.75 -14.83 -17.45
CA ALA A 88 -16.65 -14.87 -18.62
C ALA A 88 -18.04 -15.48 -18.30
N ASP A 89 -18.11 -16.38 -17.32
CA ASP A 89 -19.36 -17.01 -16.85
C ASP A 89 -20.08 -16.20 -15.75
N ASN A 90 -19.64 -14.96 -15.49
CA ASN A 90 -20.07 -14.09 -14.39
C ASN A 90 -19.80 -14.64 -12.99
N ALA A 91 -18.93 -15.65 -12.86
CA ALA A 91 -18.48 -16.12 -11.57
C ALA A 91 -17.56 -15.07 -10.92
N VAL A 92 -17.81 -14.78 -9.64
CA VAL A 92 -16.98 -13.90 -8.82
C VAL A 92 -16.37 -14.73 -7.70
N THR A 93 -15.05 -14.68 -7.60
CA THR A 93 -14.29 -15.30 -6.52
C THR A 93 -13.55 -14.25 -5.70
N ALA A 94 -13.00 -14.66 -4.56
CA ALA A 94 -12.26 -13.75 -3.69
C ALA A 94 -11.04 -13.10 -4.37
N VAL A 95 -10.48 -13.73 -5.42
CA VAL A 95 -9.32 -13.18 -6.14
C VAL A 95 -9.72 -12.10 -7.15
N ASP A 96 -11.01 -11.92 -7.42
CA ASP A 96 -11.52 -10.93 -8.38
C ASP A 96 -11.92 -9.60 -7.73
N LEU A 97 -12.05 -9.60 -6.39
CA LEU A 97 -12.55 -8.46 -5.62
C LEU A 97 -11.48 -7.39 -5.42
N VAL A 98 -11.92 -6.14 -5.47
CA VAL A 98 -11.14 -4.94 -5.14
C VAL A 98 -12.02 -4.05 -4.27
N THR A 99 -11.42 -3.45 -3.25
CA THR A 99 -12.06 -2.47 -2.39
C THR A 99 -11.33 -1.14 -2.52
N VAL A 100 -12.07 -0.06 -2.72
CA VAL A 100 -11.56 1.32 -2.74
C VAL A 100 -12.16 2.06 -1.56
N CYS A 101 -11.31 2.64 -0.71
CA CYS A 101 -11.71 3.52 0.38
C CYS A 101 -11.66 4.96 -0.11
N LEU A 102 -12.76 5.69 0.08
CA LEU A 102 -12.89 7.09 -0.30
C LEU A 102 -13.23 7.94 0.93
N THR A 103 -12.80 9.19 0.90
CA THR A 103 -13.20 10.22 1.85
C THR A 103 -13.58 11.50 1.12
N GLN A 104 -14.36 12.36 1.79
CA GLN A 104 -14.75 13.63 1.22
C GLN A 104 -13.81 14.75 1.66
N GLN A 105 -13.24 15.49 0.71
CA GLN A 105 -12.46 16.71 0.93
C GLN A 105 -13.00 17.83 0.05
N ASN A 106 -13.21 19.03 0.60
CA ASN A 106 -13.73 20.19 -0.14
C ASN A 106 -14.99 19.86 -0.97
N SER A 107 -15.90 19.06 -0.40
CA SER A 107 -17.14 18.58 -1.04
C SER A 107 -16.96 17.62 -2.22
N SER A 108 -15.75 17.17 -2.53
CA SER A 108 -15.45 16.16 -3.55
C SER A 108 -14.94 14.87 -2.91
N TRP A 109 -15.20 13.73 -3.54
CA TRP A 109 -14.72 12.44 -3.08
C TRP A 109 -13.35 12.13 -3.66
N HIS A 110 -12.46 11.62 -2.82
CA HIS A 110 -11.10 11.27 -3.18
C HIS A 110 -10.73 9.90 -2.60
N ILE A 111 -9.86 9.20 -3.31
CA ILE A 111 -9.36 7.87 -2.98
C ILE A 111 -8.28 7.98 -1.90
N VAL A 112 -8.46 7.22 -0.83
CA VAL A 112 -7.54 7.10 0.30
C VAL A 112 -6.69 5.83 0.14
N GLU A 113 -7.35 4.70 -0.13
CA GLU A 113 -6.74 3.38 -0.23
C GLU A 113 -7.38 2.59 -1.37
N ILE A 114 -6.56 1.76 -2.02
CA ILE A 114 -7.01 0.69 -2.92
C ILE A 114 -6.48 -0.62 -2.36
N ASN A 115 -7.37 -1.52 -2.01
CA ASN A 115 -7.05 -2.84 -1.50
C ASN A 115 -7.53 -3.91 -2.50
N PRO A 116 -6.64 -4.77 -3.03
CA PRO A 116 -6.96 -5.78 -4.04
C PRO A 116 -7.66 -7.02 -3.44
N ALA A 117 -8.58 -6.82 -2.51
CA ALA A 117 -9.35 -7.84 -1.81
C ALA A 117 -10.72 -7.31 -1.35
N ALA A 118 -11.51 -8.20 -0.76
CA ALA A 118 -12.79 -7.86 -0.15
C ALA A 118 -12.65 -6.97 1.08
N VAL A 119 -13.67 -6.16 1.36
CA VAL A 119 -13.63 -5.16 2.46
C VAL A 119 -13.57 -5.81 3.85
N ASP A 120 -14.21 -6.97 4.00
CA ASP A 120 -14.23 -7.77 5.24
C ASP A 120 -12.96 -8.63 5.42
N ALA A 121 -12.13 -8.65 4.40
CA ALA A 121 -10.98 -9.50 4.28
C ALA A 121 -9.87 -8.76 3.49
N PRO A 122 -9.38 -7.60 3.99
CA PRO A 122 -8.36 -6.84 3.29
C PRO A 122 -7.07 -7.65 3.13
N LEU A 123 -6.35 -7.36 2.05
CA LEU A 123 -5.00 -7.85 1.83
C LEU A 123 -4.01 -7.00 2.63
N ASN A 124 -3.12 -7.68 3.35
CA ASN A 124 -1.94 -7.10 3.97
C ASN A 124 -0.73 -8.00 3.74
N SER A 125 0.46 -7.53 4.10
CA SER A 125 1.73 -8.20 3.87
C SER A 125 1.76 -9.62 4.47
N GLN A 126 1.22 -9.79 5.68
CA GLN A 126 1.19 -11.10 6.35
C GLN A 126 0.24 -12.06 5.61
N ARG A 127 -0.97 -11.62 5.27
CA ARG A 127 -1.95 -12.44 4.55
C ARG A 127 -1.44 -12.81 3.16
N ALA A 128 -0.80 -11.89 2.45
CA ALA A 128 -0.19 -12.17 1.16
C ALA A 128 0.86 -13.29 1.26
N GLN A 129 1.76 -13.21 2.26
CA GLN A 129 2.74 -14.27 2.52
C GLN A 129 2.07 -15.61 2.87
N VAL A 130 1.01 -15.60 3.68
CA VAL A 130 0.28 -16.81 4.07
C VAL A 130 -0.38 -17.45 2.86
N VAL A 131 -1.06 -16.68 2.00
CA VAL A 131 -1.68 -17.19 0.76
C VAL A 131 -0.62 -17.81 -0.14
N LEU A 132 0.53 -17.16 -0.31
CA LEU A 132 1.60 -17.67 -1.17
C LEU A 132 2.35 -18.88 -0.60
N THR A 133 2.32 -19.10 0.72
CA THR A 133 3.04 -20.21 1.39
C THR A 133 2.17 -21.42 1.73
N ASN A 134 0.90 -21.23 2.09
CA ASN A 134 0.00 -22.33 2.46
C ASN A 134 -0.54 -23.10 1.26
N ASP A 135 -0.44 -22.50 0.09
CA ASP A 135 -1.20 -22.99 -1.02
C ASP A 135 -0.34 -23.91 -1.89
N ARG A 136 -0.98 -24.92 -2.47
CA ARG A 136 -0.37 -25.92 -3.37
C ARG A 136 0.29 -25.28 -4.62
N LEU A 137 0.23 -23.96 -4.72
CA LEU A 137 0.72 -23.05 -5.74
C LEU A 137 2.24 -23.12 -5.98
N LEU A 138 3.08 -23.29 -4.96
CA LEU A 138 4.54 -23.35 -5.16
C LEU A 138 5.04 -24.64 -5.88
N LYS A 139 4.17 -25.63 -6.12
CA LYS A 139 4.57 -26.89 -6.77
C LYS A 139 4.65 -26.79 -8.30
N ASP A 140 3.98 -25.82 -8.91
CA ASP A 140 3.90 -25.64 -10.37
C ASP A 140 4.28 -24.20 -10.77
N ALA A 141 5.48 -23.75 -10.40
CA ALA A 141 5.97 -22.38 -10.61
C ALA A 141 5.85 -21.85 -12.04
N ASP A 142 5.84 -22.73 -13.05
CA ASP A 142 5.69 -22.37 -14.46
C ASP A 142 4.25 -21.98 -14.85
N GLN A 143 3.21 -22.45 -14.12
CA GLN A 143 1.81 -22.04 -14.33
C GLN A 143 1.49 -20.68 -13.66
N PHE A 144 2.24 -20.30 -12.62
CA PHE A 144 2.03 -19.05 -11.88
C PHE A 144 2.44 -17.79 -12.64
N ALA A 145 3.47 -17.91 -13.48
CA ALA A 145 3.98 -16.78 -14.25
C ALA A 145 2.95 -16.20 -15.24
N SER A 146 1.85 -16.90 -15.50
CA SER A 146 0.83 -16.52 -16.48
C SER A 146 -0.48 -15.97 -15.91
N GLU A 147 -0.71 -15.98 -14.59
CA GLU A 147 -2.02 -15.59 -14.03
C GLU A 147 -1.99 -14.18 -13.39
N PRO A 148 -2.60 -13.15 -14.01
CA PRO A 148 -2.44 -11.76 -13.56
C PRO A 148 -3.04 -11.48 -12.17
N TRP A 149 -3.99 -12.29 -11.69
CA TRP A 149 -4.62 -12.11 -10.38
C TRP A 149 -3.64 -12.28 -9.21
N ILE A 150 -2.49 -12.95 -9.41
CA ILE A 150 -1.49 -13.13 -8.35
C ILE A 150 -0.65 -11.88 -8.10
N LEU A 151 -0.58 -10.96 -9.07
CA LEU A 151 0.29 -9.78 -9.01
C LEU A 151 0.15 -8.95 -7.72
N PRO A 152 -1.06 -8.69 -7.20
CA PRO A 152 -1.21 -7.96 -5.95
C PRO A 152 -0.66 -8.74 -4.74
N PHE A 153 -0.80 -10.07 -4.72
CA PHE A 153 -0.27 -10.91 -3.65
C PHE A 153 1.25 -10.91 -3.65
N VAL A 154 1.89 -11.10 -4.80
CA VAL A 154 3.37 -11.05 -4.88
C VAL A 154 3.91 -9.65 -4.61
N LEU A 155 3.17 -8.59 -4.94
CA LEU A 155 3.50 -7.21 -4.62
C LEU A 155 3.46 -6.93 -3.10
N TYR A 156 2.39 -7.35 -2.42
CA TYR A 156 2.26 -7.20 -0.96
C TYR A 156 3.24 -8.11 -0.19
N ALA A 157 3.55 -9.29 -0.73
CA ALA A 157 4.52 -10.19 -0.11
C ALA A 157 5.98 -9.76 -0.33
N GLY A 158 6.24 -8.81 -1.23
CA GLY A 158 7.59 -8.34 -1.57
C GLY A 158 8.36 -9.26 -2.53
N LEU A 159 7.65 -10.15 -3.23
CA LEU A 159 8.21 -10.99 -4.30
C LEU A 159 8.20 -10.29 -5.67
N LEU A 160 7.27 -9.34 -5.87
CA LEU A 160 7.28 -8.41 -6.99
C LEU A 160 7.75 -7.04 -6.51
N GLN A 161 8.80 -6.52 -7.15
CA GLN A 161 9.34 -5.19 -6.86
C GLN A 161 9.14 -4.30 -8.08
N LEU A 162 8.39 -3.22 -7.90
CA LEU A 162 8.13 -2.25 -8.96
C LEU A 162 9.30 -1.26 -9.08
N PRO A 163 9.60 -0.77 -10.29
CA PRO A 163 10.59 0.28 -10.45
C PRO A 163 10.12 1.56 -9.76
N LEU A 164 11.00 2.16 -8.97
CA LEU A 164 10.75 3.47 -8.35
C LEU A 164 10.68 4.55 -9.44
N GLN A 165 9.63 5.36 -9.41
CA GLN A 165 9.51 6.56 -10.22
C GLN A 165 10.02 7.79 -9.48
N ASN A 166 10.16 8.92 -10.19
CA ASN A 166 10.54 10.22 -9.62
C ASN A 166 11.79 10.18 -8.71
N VAL A 167 12.74 9.29 -8.99
CA VAL A 167 13.93 9.05 -8.16
C VAL A 167 14.75 10.33 -7.95
N SER A 168 14.69 11.29 -8.87
CA SER A 168 15.30 12.60 -8.72
C SER A 168 14.75 13.42 -7.55
N GLN A 169 13.47 13.26 -7.22
CA GLN A 169 12.78 13.98 -6.14
C GLN A 169 13.01 13.34 -4.76
N LEU A 170 13.47 12.09 -4.72
CA LEU A 170 13.81 11.42 -3.46
C LEU A 170 15.04 12.06 -2.79
N ASP A 171 14.97 12.23 -1.48
CA ASP A 171 16.13 12.69 -0.72
C ASP A 171 17.20 11.60 -0.54
N ALA A 172 18.32 11.95 0.09
CA ALA A 172 19.46 11.03 0.24
C ALA A 172 19.14 9.79 1.10
N VAL A 173 18.18 9.89 2.03
CA VAL A 173 17.75 8.78 2.88
C VAL A 173 16.76 7.90 2.13
N GLU A 174 15.76 8.48 1.46
CA GLU A 174 14.78 7.76 0.63
C GLU A 174 15.46 6.95 -0.48
N LYS A 175 16.47 7.54 -1.15
CA LYS A 175 17.29 6.88 -2.19
C LYS A 175 18.02 5.63 -1.70
N LEU A 176 18.27 5.51 -0.39
CA LEU A 176 18.88 4.33 0.21
C LEU A 176 17.82 3.38 0.78
N LEU A 177 16.81 3.93 1.45
CA LEU A 177 15.77 3.18 2.14
C LEU A 177 14.95 2.33 1.17
N LEU A 178 14.38 2.95 0.13
CA LEU A 178 13.42 2.27 -0.75
C LEU A 178 14.07 1.08 -1.48
N PRO A 179 15.22 1.22 -2.18
CA PRO A 179 15.90 0.07 -2.75
C PRO A 179 16.37 -0.95 -1.71
N GLY A 180 16.72 -0.50 -0.50
CA GLY A 180 17.10 -1.37 0.61
C GLY A 180 15.95 -2.27 1.09
N LEU A 181 14.75 -1.70 1.21
CA LEU A 181 13.52 -2.42 1.52
C LEU A 181 13.18 -3.43 0.40
N GLN A 182 13.24 -3.01 -0.87
CA GLN A 182 13.03 -3.92 -2.02
C GLN A 182 14.00 -5.10 -2.00
N LYS A 183 15.29 -4.83 -1.78
CA LYS A 183 16.34 -5.86 -1.73
C LYS A 183 16.14 -6.87 -0.59
N ARG A 184 15.48 -6.48 0.49
CA ARG A 184 15.08 -7.38 1.60
C ARG A 184 13.72 -8.05 1.39
N GLY A 185 13.11 -7.88 0.23
CA GLY A 185 11.79 -8.43 -0.08
C GLY A 185 10.71 -7.87 0.84
N PHE A 186 10.78 -6.58 1.19
CA PHE A 186 9.63 -5.89 1.76
C PHE A 186 8.62 -5.60 0.64
N GLY A 187 7.33 -5.82 0.91
CA GLY A 187 6.25 -5.53 -0.01
C GLY A 187 5.90 -4.05 -0.11
N LEU A 188 4.88 -3.76 -0.93
CA LEU A 188 4.40 -2.41 -1.19
C LEU A 188 4.16 -1.59 0.08
N MET A 189 3.41 -2.14 1.04
CA MET A 189 2.99 -1.39 2.23
C MET A 189 4.16 -0.96 3.11
N ALA A 190 5.12 -1.85 3.34
CA ALA A 190 6.32 -1.50 4.10
C ALA A 190 7.17 -0.41 3.43
N GLN A 191 7.15 -0.32 2.10
CA GLN A 191 7.84 0.74 1.36
C GLN A 191 7.12 2.09 1.50
N ILE A 192 5.79 2.09 1.36
CA ILE A 192 4.95 3.27 1.61
C ILE A 192 5.15 3.78 3.04
N TYR A 193 5.00 2.91 4.04
CA TYR A 193 5.10 3.30 5.45
C TYR A 193 6.52 3.69 5.86
N GLY A 194 7.55 3.06 5.29
CA GLY A 194 8.93 3.46 5.51
C GLY A 194 9.22 4.89 5.06
N ARG A 195 8.68 5.27 3.89
CA ARG A 195 8.77 6.63 3.39
C ARG A 195 7.94 7.60 4.22
N ARG A 196 6.70 7.23 4.56
CA ARG A 196 5.80 8.06 5.38
C ARG A 196 6.43 8.37 6.74
N LEU A 197 6.95 7.36 7.43
CA LEU A 197 7.65 7.53 8.72
C LEU A 197 8.80 8.53 8.63
N TRP A 198 9.56 8.48 7.53
CA TRP A 198 10.64 9.43 7.30
C TRP A 198 10.12 10.85 7.03
N ARG A 199 9.11 10.98 6.18
CA ARG A 199 8.49 12.28 5.82
C ARG A 199 7.77 12.93 6.98
N ASP A 200 7.20 12.16 7.90
CA ASP A 200 6.59 12.68 9.14
C ASP A 200 7.66 13.14 10.15
N PHE A 201 8.81 12.47 10.17
CA PHE A 201 9.93 12.84 11.04
C PHE A 201 10.67 14.11 10.57
N LEU A 202 10.88 14.24 9.26
CA LEU A 202 11.72 15.28 8.66
C LEU A 202 11.34 16.72 9.07
N PRO A 203 10.06 17.17 8.95
CA PRO A 203 9.66 18.54 9.29
C PRO A 203 9.80 18.84 10.79
N LEU A 204 9.74 17.83 11.65
CA LEU A 204 9.79 17.98 13.10
C LEU A 204 11.21 18.20 13.65
N LYS A 205 12.25 17.77 12.92
CA LYS A 205 13.64 17.80 13.43
C LYS A 205 14.69 18.37 12.50
N GLN A 206 14.44 18.44 11.19
CA GLN A 206 15.41 18.89 10.19
C GLN A 206 16.82 18.31 10.46
N PRO A 207 16.95 16.97 10.46
CA PRO A 207 18.19 16.30 10.82
C PRO A 207 19.33 16.63 9.85
N ASN A 208 20.57 16.63 10.36
CA ASN A 208 21.75 16.66 9.51
C ASN A 208 21.89 15.32 8.77
N LEU A 209 21.92 15.37 7.44
CA LEU A 209 21.97 14.22 6.54
C LEU A 209 23.39 13.86 6.06
N THR A 210 24.44 14.20 6.83
CA THR A 210 25.84 13.83 6.53
C THR A 210 26.07 12.31 6.45
N ASN A 211 25.27 11.50 7.15
CA ASN A 211 25.30 10.04 7.07
C ASN A 211 23.89 9.48 6.79
N PRO A 212 23.40 9.57 5.54
CA PRO A 212 22.04 9.15 5.21
C PRO A 212 21.84 7.63 5.36
N ALA A 213 22.90 6.84 5.21
CA ALA A 213 22.85 5.39 5.37
C ALA A 213 22.48 4.95 6.80
N ALA A 214 22.94 5.67 7.83
CA ALA A 214 22.56 5.38 9.20
C ALA A 214 21.07 5.68 9.49
N TRP A 215 20.52 6.72 8.85
CA TRP A 215 19.09 7.04 8.94
C TRP A 215 18.24 6.00 8.21
N ALA A 216 18.61 5.63 6.98
CA ALA A 216 17.91 4.61 6.20
C ALA A 216 17.91 3.25 6.93
N ALA A 217 19.05 2.86 7.51
CA ALA A 217 19.16 1.65 8.33
C ALA A 217 18.25 1.69 9.57
N ALA A 218 18.17 2.85 10.24
CA ALA A 218 17.28 3.01 11.39
C ALA A 218 15.80 2.88 11.00
N LEU A 219 15.40 3.47 9.87
CA LEU A 219 14.04 3.38 9.34
C LEU A 219 13.68 1.94 8.93
N GLU A 220 14.55 1.25 8.20
CA GLU A 220 14.30 -0.15 7.83
C GLU A 220 14.11 -1.03 9.08
N TYR A 221 14.91 -0.83 10.12
CA TYR A 221 14.75 -1.57 11.37
C TYR A 221 13.39 -1.28 12.03
N LEU A 222 12.97 -0.01 12.11
CA LEU A 222 11.68 0.36 12.67
C LEU A 222 10.50 -0.21 11.87
N ILE A 223 10.60 -0.20 10.54
CA ILE A 223 9.59 -0.81 9.65
C ILE A 223 9.56 -2.33 9.81
N ALA A 224 10.72 -2.99 9.98
CA ALA A 224 10.74 -4.41 10.31
C ALA A 224 9.97 -4.71 11.59
N GLU A 225 10.10 -3.87 12.63
CA GLU A 225 9.35 -4.02 13.89
C GLU A 225 7.84 -3.81 13.67
N GLN A 226 7.42 -2.76 12.94
CA GLN A 226 6.01 -2.47 12.67
C GLN A 226 5.30 -3.56 11.86
N HIS A 227 6.04 -4.29 11.02
CA HIS A 227 5.50 -5.41 10.22
C HIS A 227 5.84 -6.79 10.80
N LYS A 228 6.31 -6.85 12.06
CA LYS A 228 6.65 -8.11 12.76
C LYS A 228 7.64 -9.00 11.98
N ARG A 229 8.54 -8.40 11.20
CA ARG A 229 9.62 -9.13 10.52
C ARG A 229 10.81 -9.30 11.44
N GLU A 230 11.32 -10.52 11.51
CA GLU A 230 12.51 -10.82 12.28
C GLU A 230 13.77 -10.33 11.56
N VAL A 231 14.20 -9.11 11.88
CA VAL A 231 15.45 -8.53 11.38
C VAL A 231 16.25 -7.96 12.54
N THR A 232 17.52 -8.36 12.66
CA THR A 232 18.39 -7.83 13.71
C THR A 232 19.01 -6.49 13.30
N GLN A 233 19.24 -5.62 14.28
CA GLN A 233 19.98 -4.35 14.07
C GLN A 233 21.34 -4.57 13.39
N ALA A 234 22.03 -5.66 13.73
CA ALA A 234 23.31 -6.02 13.13
C ALA A 234 23.18 -6.38 11.64
N ALA A 235 22.12 -7.09 11.27
CA ALA A 235 21.84 -7.41 9.87
C ALA A 235 21.50 -6.16 9.05
N VAL A 236 20.68 -5.25 9.59
CA VAL A 236 20.32 -4.01 8.91
C VAL A 236 21.55 -3.11 8.74
N SER A 237 22.30 -2.84 9.82
CA SER A 237 23.49 -1.99 9.76
C SER A 237 24.52 -2.48 8.73
N LYS A 238 24.74 -3.80 8.65
CA LYS A 238 25.62 -4.42 7.65
C LYS A 238 25.15 -4.15 6.22
N GLN A 239 23.84 -4.22 5.94
CA GLN A 239 23.30 -3.99 4.61
C GLN A 239 23.52 -2.56 4.11
N TYR A 240 23.38 -1.57 4.99
CA TYR A 240 23.59 -0.16 4.67
C TYR A 240 25.06 0.28 4.80
N HIS A 241 25.98 -0.66 5.06
CA HIS A 241 27.41 -0.36 5.29
C HIS A 241 27.61 0.70 6.38
N THR A 242 26.79 0.66 7.42
CA THR A 242 26.87 1.54 8.59
C THR A 242 27.18 0.73 9.85
N ASN A 243 27.44 1.41 10.97
CA ASN A 243 27.67 0.74 12.25
C ASN A 243 26.49 0.96 13.22
N LEU A 244 26.34 0.04 14.16
CA LEU A 244 25.28 0.08 15.18
C LEU A 244 25.31 1.37 16.01
N ALA A 245 26.51 1.86 16.36
CA ALA A 245 26.67 3.07 17.16
C ALA A 245 26.14 4.33 16.47
N ALA A 246 26.19 4.38 15.13
CA ALA A 246 25.60 5.45 14.32
C ALA A 246 24.08 5.28 14.14
N MET A 247 23.61 4.05 13.98
CA MET A 247 22.19 3.75 13.70
C MET A 247 21.29 3.86 14.95
N VAL A 248 21.70 3.32 16.09
CA VAL A 248 20.86 3.23 17.31
C VAL A 248 20.36 4.58 17.83
N PRO A 249 21.17 5.66 17.84
CA PRO A 249 20.68 6.98 18.21
C PRO A 249 19.55 7.49 17.30
N HIS A 250 19.59 7.15 16.00
CA HIS A 250 18.54 7.53 15.04
C HIS A 250 17.23 6.79 15.30
N ILE A 251 17.28 5.49 15.62
CA ILE A 251 16.10 4.72 16.03
C ILE A 251 15.39 5.44 17.19
N ARG A 252 16.12 5.69 18.30
CA ARG A 252 15.57 6.37 19.48
C ARG A 252 15.02 7.76 19.16
N LYS A 253 15.70 8.50 18.28
CA LYS A 253 15.32 9.85 17.91
C LYS A 253 14.05 9.86 17.07
N ILE A 254 13.90 8.95 16.11
CA ILE A 254 12.67 8.80 15.31
C ILE A 254 11.53 8.39 16.25
N THR A 255 11.67 7.28 16.96
CA THR A 255 10.63 6.76 17.87
C THR A 255 10.09 7.83 18.81
N LYS A 256 10.98 8.60 19.46
CA LYS A 256 10.57 9.68 20.38
C LYS A 256 9.92 10.87 19.68
N THR A 257 10.33 11.19 18.45
CA THR A 257 9.89 12.41 17.75
C THR A 257 8.51 12.25 17.16
N VAL A 258 8.25 11.12 16.51
CA VAL A 258 6.93 10.81 15.91
C VAL A 258 5.99 10.09 16.87
N ASP A 259 6.43 9.90 18.13
CA ASP A 259 5.74 9.13 19.16
C ASP A 259 5.30 7.75 18.65
N LEU A 260 6.26 7.03 18.08
CA LEU A 260 6.02 5.76 17.40
C LEU A 260 5.63 4.69 18.42
N GLN A 261 4.41 4.17 18.28
CA GLN A 261 3.90 3.09 19.10
C GLN A 261 4.43 1.73 18.61
N LYS A 262 4.31 0.68 19.44
CA LYS A 262 4.79 -0.67 19.09
C LYS A 262 4.05 -1.28 17.88
N GLU A 263 2.76 -1.01 17.77
CA GLU A 263 1.91 -1.41 16.64
C GLU A 263 1.14 -0.15 16.21
N ASP A 264 1.78 0.67 15.38
CA ASP A 264 1.28 1.98 14.99
C ASP A 264 0.56 1.89 13.64
N ALA A 265 -0.74 2.19 13.62
CA ALA A 265 -1.57 2.13 12.41
C ALA A 265 -1.16 3.09 11.32
N ARG A 266 -0.38 4.12 11.64
CA ARG A 266 0.15 5.04 10.64
C ARG A 266 1.25 4.39 9.79
N TYR A 267 1.88 3.33 10.28
CA TYR A 267 3.09 2.75 9.68
C TYR A 267 3.07 1.21 9.62
N SER A 268 1.88 0.60 9.66
CA SER A 268 1.70 -0.86 9.62
C SER A 268 0.39 -1.22 8.92
N ASP A 269 0.39 -2.29 8.14
CA ASP A 269 -0.79 -2.88 7.47
C ASP A 269 -1.39 -4.04 8.26
N LEU A 270 -0.97 -4.25 9.51
CA LEU A 270 -1.43 -5.37 10.34
C LEU A 270 -2.80 -5.14 10.99
N HIS A 271 -3.44 -4.02 10.70
CA HIS A 271 -4.76 -3.71 11.26
C HIS A 271 -5.85 -4.50 10.55
N THR A 272 -6.75 -5.07 11.34
CA THR A 272 -7.98 -5.68 10.85
C THR A 272 -9.05 -4.60 10.87
N LEU A 273 -9.62 -4.25 9.72
CA LEU A 273 -10.87 -3.49 9.67
C LEU A 273 -11.96 -4.35 10.34
N GLN A 274 -12.35 -4.00 11.57
CA GLN A 274 -13.56 -4.55 12.18
C GLN A 274 -14.75 -3.76 11.65
N ILE A 275 -15.47 -4.35 10.70
CA ILE A 275 -16.75 -3.82 10.23
C ILE A 275 -17.83 -4.33 11.19
N GLU A 276 -18.29 -3.46 12.10
CA GLU A 276 -19.48 -3.75 12.89
C GLU A 276 -20.72 -3.48 12.04
N TYR A 277 -21.47 -4.54 11.72
CA TYR A 277 -22.79 -4.38 11.10
C TYR A 277 -23.77 -3.87 12.16
N ALA A 278 -24.45 -2.76 11.87
CA ALA A 278 -25.62 -2.37 12.67
C ALA A 278 -26.74 -3.40 12.40
N GLU A 279 -27.24 -4.04 13.46
CA GLU A 279 -28.44 -4.89 13.42
C GLU A 279 -29.71 -4.11 13.04
#